data_AF-A0A3S0REE6-F1
#
_entry.id   AF-A0A3S0REE6-F1
#
_cell.length_a   1.000
_cell.length_b   1.000
_cell.length_c   1.000
_cell.angle_alpha   90.00
_cell.angle_beta   90.00
_cell.angle_gamma   90.00
#
_symmetry.space_group_name_H-M   'P 1'
#
loop_
_entity.id
_entity.type
_entity.pdbx_description
1 polymer ?
#
loop_
_entity_poly.entity_id
_entity_poly.type
_entity_poly.pdbx_seq_one_letter_code
_entity_poly.pdbx_strand_id
1 'polypeptide(L)'
;MAFLRLRGGHCAELQRSNMKGYIMVSTHTFRCWTLAVIALSGTCLLTSCSDDSPSASAPTATQAAAPATPDYVQPNASPSQLEKMAVSCQTNNANLPCAEANWTQYIKLRPTDTKAIANLGFVLNEEDKDQQAIDQFEKDISMGEGTYDIFAYYADSLAKVGRTDEAIDWSYKTLKIVPSLVDVRGKLSKLLITKKRNYEALALLAEFDQYLDTKGQQPYFIGDRMAIESALHNGMAKSDEAKGIRMEKLDGTFYAPVSVGESGTRAFVVDTGATDVLLNDDFLVASKAPYKIVRAHVLARLADGREVDAKEVMIDHMLVGPIELDNVKAMSCGKCELLLGENALSKFNMNMTQVQGVDVATLTPNTSLR
;
A
#
# COMPACT_ATOMS: atom_id res chain seq x y z
N MET A 1 -13.68 33.07 -44.05
CA MET A 1 -12.24 33.37 -43.86
C MET A 1 -12.10 34.35 -42.70
N ALA A 2 -11.66 33.87 -41.54
CA ALA A 2 -10.86 34.62 -40.56
C ALA A 2 -10.50 33.64 -39.43
N PHE A 3 -9.21 33.30 -39.39
CA PHE A 3 -8.56 32.41 -38.44
C PHE A 3 -8.44 33.06 -37.05
N LEU A 4 -8.61 32.30 -35.97
CA LEU A 4 -8.01 32.63 -34.67
C LEU A 4 -6.90 31.63 -34.34
N ARG A 5 -5.72 32.20 -34.10
CA ARG A 5 -4.43 31.57 -33.82
C ARG A 5 -4.34 31.12 -32.36
N LEU A 6 -3.70 29.98 -32.16
CA LEU A 6 -3.08 29.51 -30.90
C LEU A 6 -1.72 30.20 -30.66
N ARG A 7 -1.45 30.55 -29.39
CA ARG A 7 -0.15 30.71 -28.68
C ARG A 7 -0.52 31.22 -27.27
N GLY A 8 0.05 30.81 -26.14
CA GLY A 8 1.22 30.03 -25.78
C GLY A 8 1.63 30.53 -24.39
N GLY A 9 1.98 29.66 -23.44
CA GLY A 9 2.26 30.10 -22.06
C GLY A 9 3.08 29.08 -21.26
N HIS A 10 4.40 29.10 -21.48
CA HIS A 10 5.51 29.00 -20.53
C HIS A 10 5.44 28.00 -19.34
N CYS A 11 6.17 26.88 -19.46
CA CYS A 11 6.75 26.15 -18.31
C CYS A 11 7.97 26.89 -17.77
N ALA A 12 8.00 27.13 -16.46
CA ALA A 12 9.18 27.57 -15.73
C ALA A 12 10.13 26.38 -15.47
N GLU A 13 11.41 26.71 -15.60
CA GLU A 13 12.59 25.86 -15.55
C GLU A 13 12.98 25.59 -14.08
N LEU A 14 13.12 24.32 -13.69
CA LEU A 14 13.71 23.93 -12.40
C LEU A 14 14.95 23.08 -12.67
N GLN A 15 16.06 23.55 -12.12
CA GLN A 15 17.43 23.13 -12.42
C GLN A 15 17.69 21.64 -12.15
N ARG A 16 18.30 20.99 -13.13
CA ARG A 16 18.96 19.67 -12.99
C ARG A 16 20.15 19.79 -12.05
N SER A 17 20.13 19.03 -10.95
CA SER A 17 21.36 18.55 -10.32
C SER A 17 21.61 17.09 -10.73
N ASN A 18 22.86 16.78 -11.02
CA ASN A 18 23.32 15.54 -11.64
C ASN A 18 23.11 14.32 -10.74
N MET A 19 22.25 13.38 -11.15
CA MET A 19 22.43 11.94 -10.88
C MET A 19 21.93 11.14 -12.09
N LYS A 20 22.82 10.38 -12.72
CA LYS A 20 22.48 9.38 -13.75
C LYS A 20 21.98 8.12 -13.04
N GLY A 21 20.65 7.97 -12.98
CA GLY A 21 19.98 6.73 -12.56
C GLY A 21 18.57 6.76 -13.15
N TYR A 22 18.32 5.91 -14.16
CA TYR A 22 16.98 5.74 -14.71
C TYR A 22 16.26 4.68 -13.87
N ILE A 23 15.36 5.13 -13.00
CA ILE A 23 14.30 4.33 -12.37
C ILE A 23 13.00 4.90 -12.93
N MET A 24 12.16 4.06 -13.53
CA MET A 24 10.96 4.48 -14.25
C MET A 24 9.79 4.67 -13.27
N VAL A 25 9.20 5.87 -13.25
CA VAL A 25 7.91 6.17 -12.62
C VAL A 25 6.86 6.13 -13.72
N SER A 26 5.86 5.26 -13.62
CA SER A 26 4.78 5.10 -14.61
C SER A 26 3.56 5.95 -14.26
N THR A 27 3.12 6.78 -15.21
CA THR A 27 1.83 7.48 -15.19
C THR A 27 0.84 6.73 -16.07
N HIS A 28 -0.23 6.16 -15.50
CA HIS A 28 -1.27 5.44 -16.25
C HIS A 28 -2.32 6.38 -16.86
N THR A 29 -2.64 6.16 -18.15
CA THR A 29 -3.86 6.69 -18.81
C THR A 29 -4.76 5.53 -19.26
N PHE A 30 -6.03 5.61 -18.87
CA PHE A 30 -7.13 4.67 -19.16
C PHE A 30 -7.47 4.54 -20.66
N ARG A 31 -7.90 3.36 -21.10
CA ARG A 31 -8.59 3.14 -22.39
C ARG A 31 -9.85 2.29 -22.22
N CYS A 32 -11.00 2.85 -22.63
CA CYS A 32 -12.31 2.20 -22.74
C CYS A 32 -12.37 1.20 -23.90
N TRP A 33 -13.09 0.10 -23.71
CA TRP A 33 -13.51 -0.85 -24.75
C TRP A 33 -14.94 -0.53 -25.24
N THR A 34 -15.18 -0.65 -26.54
CA THR A 34 -16.52 -0.77 -27.13
C THR A 34 -16.67 -2.11 -27.84
N LEU A 35 -17.76 -2.80 -27.52
CA LEU A 35 -18.22 -4.08 -28.08
C LEU A 35 -18.74 -3.92 -29.52
N ALA A 36 -18.44 -4.89 -30.39
CA ALA A 36 -19.10 -5.08 -31.67
C ALA A 36 -19.90 -6.39 -31.66
N VAL A 37 -21.20 -6.26 -31.91
CA VAL A 37 -22.17 -7.36 -32.09
C VAL A 37 -22.11 -7.82 -33.54
N ILE A 38 -21.96 -9.13 -33.77
CA ILE A 38 -22.30 -9.77 -35.04
C ILE A 38 -23.16 -11.00 -34.74
N ALA A 39 -24.41 -10.92 -35.16
CA ALA A 39 -25.30 -12.06 -35.29
C ALA A 39 -25.15 -12.66 -36.69
N LEU A 40 -25.18 -13.99 -36.81
CA LEU A 40 -25.86 -14.69 -37.90
C LEU A 40 -26.04 -16.18 -37.54
N SER A 41 -27.30 -16.59 -37.66
CA SER A 41 -27.90 -17.90 -37.45
C SER A 41 -27.48 -18.94 -38.49
N GLY A 42 -27.37 -20.21 -38.08
CA GLY A 42 -27.17 -21.34 -38.99
C GLY A 42 -27.37 -22.70 -38.30
N THR A 43 -28.61 -23.19 -38.40
CA THR A 43 -29.24 -24.46 -38.01
C THR A 43 -28.39 -25.73 -37.95
N CYS A 44 -28.61 -26.51 -36.87
CA CYS A 44 -28.27 -27.93 -36.71
C CYS A 44 -28.92 -28.82 -37.78
N LEU A 45 -28.16 -29.78 -38.30
CA LEU A 45 -28.66 -31.07 -38.78
C LEU A 45 -27.76 -32.19 -38.25
N LEU A 46 -28.38 -33.07 -37.47
CA LEU A 46 -27.85 -34.33 -36.96
C LEU A 46 -27.86 -35.37 -38.10
N THR A 47 -26.75 -36.07 -38.32
CA THR A 47 -26.80 -37.42 -38.91
C THR A 47 -25.69 -38.30 -38.32
N SER A 48 -26.15 -39.31 -37.60
CA SER A 48 -25.63 -40.68 -37.43
C SER A 48 -24.15 -40.90 -37.12
N CYS A 49 -23.91 -41.41 -35.91
CA CYS A 49 -22.76 -42.26 -35.58
C CYS A 49 -22.85 -43.59 -36.34
N SER A 50 -21.74 -44.01 -36.93
CA SER A 50 -21.45 -45.42 -37.21
C SER A 50 -19.94 -45.63 -37.09
N ASP A 51 -19.58 -46.61 -36.27
CA ASP A 51 -18.24 -47.06 -35.97
C ASP A 51 -17.47 -47.44 -37.23
N ASP A 52 -16.24 -46.94 -37.36
CA ASP A 52 -15.15 -47.67 -38.01
C ASP A 52 -13.81 -47.17 -37.47
N SER A 53 -13.17 -48.02 -36.66
CA SER A 53 -11.79 -47.87 -36.23
C SER A 53 -10.86 -48.55 -37.23
N PRO A 54 -9.77 -47.89 -37.65
CA PRO A 54 -8.53 -48.59 -37.94
C PRO A 54 -7.50 -48.25 -36.87
N SER A 55 -6.89 -49.30 -36.32
CA SER A 55 -5.76 -49.27 -35.40
C SER A 55 -4.63 -48.35 -35.88
N ALA A 56 -4.43 -47.21 -35.22
CA ALA A 56 -3.24 -46.40 -35.36
C ALA A 56 -2.22 -46.82 -34.31
N SER A 57 -1.10 -47.34 -34.79
CA SER A 57 0.12 -47.60 -34.02
C SER A 57 0.59 -46.34 -33.29
N ALA A 58 1.09 -46.53 -32.06
CA ALA A 58 1.61 -45.47 -31.21
C ALA A 58 2.71 -44.66 -31.93
N PRO A 59 2.67 -43.31 -31.91
CA PRO A 59 3.80 -42.51 -32.35
C PRO A 59 4.95 -42.71 -31.37
N THR A 60 6.11 -43.04 -31.91
CA THR A 60 7.40 -43.05 -31.23
C THR A 60 7.64 -41.72 -30.52
N ALA A 61 8.14 -41.79 -29.29
CA ALA A 61 8.52 -40.63 -28.50
C ALA A 61 9.57 -39.79 -29.24
N THR A 62 9.14 -38.69 -29.84
CA THR A 62 10.03 -37.64 -30.33
C THR A 62 10.70 -37.02 -29.11
N GLN A 63 12.04 -37.11 -29.03
CA GLN A 63 12.84 -36.39 -28.06
C GLN A 63 12.44 -34.90 -28.13
N ALA A 64 12.00 -34.34 -27.01
CA ALA A 64 11.73 -32.92 -26.89
C ALA A 64 13.03 -32.17 -27.19
N ALA A 65 13.08 -31.51 -28.36
CA ALA A 65 14.14 -30.58 -28.68
C ALA A 65 14.20 -29.52 -27.58
N ALA A 66 15.40 -29.19 -27.11
CA ALA A 66 15.60 -28.05 -26.22
C ALA A 66 14.90 -26.83 -26.83
N PRO A 67 14.15 -26.03 -26.04
CA PRO A 67 13.39 -24.91 -26.59
C PRO A 67 14.33 -24.02 -27.40
N ALA A 68 13.97 -23.75 -28.66
CA ALA A 68 14.72 -22.85 -29.52
C ALA A 68 14.92 -21.52 -28.79
N THR A 69 16.14 -20.99 -28.82
CA THR A 69 16.41 -19.65 -28.28
C THR A 69 15.43 -18.67 -28.94
N PRO A 70 14.60 -17.95 -28.16
CA PRO A 70 13.67 -16.99 -28.75
C PRO A 70 14.43 -16.03 -29.67
N ASP A 71 13.84 -15.63 -30.80
CA ASP A 71 14.47 -14.75 -31.82
C ASP A 71 15.07 -13.46 -31.22
N TYR A 72 14.62 -13.09 -30.03
CA TYR A 72 15.05 -11.95 -29.24
C TYR A 72 16.44 -12.07 -28.58
N VAL A 73 17.05 -13.26 -28.54
CA VAL A 73 18.37 -13.49 -27.92
C VAL A 73 19.39 -13.86 -28.99
N GLN A 74 20.38 -12.98 -29.21
CA GLN A 74 21.42 -13.25 -30.18
C GLN A 74 22.37 -14.37 -29.71
N PRO A 75 22.69 -15.35 -30.59
CA PRO A 75 23.69 -16.38 -30.28
C PRO A 75 25.04 -15.74 -29.94
N ASN A 76 25.69 -16.23 -28.87
CA ASN A 76 27.01 -15.76 -28.41
C ASN A 76 27.10 -14.26 -28.07
N ALA A 77 25.99 -13.61 -27.74
CA ALA A 77 26.02 -12.23 -27.26
C ALA A 77 26.85 -12.09 -25.98
N SER A 78 27.72 -11.08 -25.94
CA SER A 78 28.45 -10.72 -24.72
C SER A 78 27.49 -10.23 -23.62
N PRO A 79 27.88 -10.27 -22.33
CA PRO A 79 27.05 -9.72 -21.25
C PRO A 79 26.61 -8.27 -21.52
N SER A 80 27.52 -7.42 -22.02
CA SER A 80 27.20 -6.02 -22.33
C SER A 80 26.15 -5.84 -23.44
N GLN A 81 26.08 -6.79 -24.39
CA GLN A 81 25.08 -6.78 -25.46
C GLN A 81 23.72 -7.24 -24.93
N LEU A 82 23.71 -8.31 -24.13
CA LEU A 82 22.50 -8.83 -23.48
C LEU A 82 21.86 -7.79 -22.57
N GLU A 83 22.67 -7.09 -21.75
CA GLU A 83 22.18 -6.02 -20.87
C GLU A 83 21.52 -4.88 -21.67
N LYS A 84 22.22 -4.39 -22.70
CA LYS A 84 21.69 -3.31 -23.56
C LYS A 84 20.40 -3.73 -24.26
N MET A 85 20.32 -4.97 -24.74
CA MET A 85 19.13 -5.48 -25.41
C MET A 85 17.97 -5.62 -24.42
N ALA A 86 18.22 -6.16 -23.23
CA ALA A 86 17.22 -6.30 -22.19
C ALA A 86 16.61 -4.94 -21.80
N VAL A 87 17.47 -3.96 -21.50
CA VAL A 87 17.05 -2.59 -21.18
C VAL A 87 16.29 -1.97 -22.35
N SER A 88 16.78 -2.11 -23.58
CA SER A 88 16.07 -1.60 -24.77
C SER A 88 14.69 -2.22 -24.94
N CYS A 89 14.54 -3.52 -24.66
CA CYS A 89 13.25 -4.21 -24.74
C CYS A 89 12.26 -3.71 -23.70
N GLN A 90 12.73 -3.35 -22.50
CA GLN A 90 11.90 -2.70 -21.47
C GLN A 90 11.51 -1.27 -21.87
N THR A 91 12.46 -0.43 -22.30
CA THR A 91 12.21 1.02 -22.46
C THR A 91 11.56 1.42 -23.78
N ASN A 92 11.88 0.73 -24.88
CA ASN A 92 11.49 1.21 -26.22
C ASN A 92 10.21 0.54 -26.74
N ASN A 93 10.01 -0.74 -26.40
CA ASN A 93 8.94 -1.55 -26.97
C ASN A 93 8.02 -2.18 -25.92
N ALA A 94 8.34 -2.06 -24.61
CA ALA A 94 7.70 -2.81 -23.53
C ALA A 94 7.53 -4.30 -23.87
N ASN A 95 8.51 -4.88 -24.57
CA ASN A 95 8.49 -6.29 -24.96
C ASN A 95 9.09 -7.10 -23.81
N LEU A 96 8.21 -7.47 -22.87
CA LEU A 96 8.59 -8.19 -21.66
C LEU A 96 9.20 -9.58 -21.95
N PRO A 97 8.68 -10.40 -22.90
CA PRO A 97 9.34 -11.65 -23.25
C PRO A 97 10.77 -11.48 -23.80
N CYS A 98 11.03 -10.42 -24.57
CA CYS A 98 12.39 -10.10 -25.01
C CYS A 98 13.29 -9.75 -23.82
N ALA A 99 12.79 -8.91 -22.91
CA ALA A 99 13.55 -8.48 -21.74
C ALA A 99 13.88 -9.66 -20.81
N GLU A 100 12.88 -10.50 -20.51
CA GLU A 100 13.04 -11.73 -19.72
C GLU A 100 14.10 -12.64 -20.33
N ALA A 101 14.02 -12.91 -21.64
CA ALA A 101 14.96 -13.80 -22.31
C ALA A 101 16.40 -13.27 -22.28
N ASN A 102 16.60 -11.97 -22.50
CA ASN A 102 17.92 -11.35 -22.47
C ASN A 102 18.48 -11.26 -21.03
N TRP A 103 17.66 -10.92 -20.03
CA TRP A 103 18.08 -10.93 -18.63
C TRP A 103 18.40 -12.33 -18.12
N THR A 104 17.58 -13.32 -18.46
CA THR A 104 17.83 -14.73 -18.13
C THR A 104 19.18 -15.19 -18.68
N GLN A 105 19.49 -14.85 -19.93
CA GLN A 105 20.78 -15.21 -20.53
C GLN A 105 21.93 -14.41 -19.93
N TYR A 106 21.73 -13.14 -19.59
CA TYR A 106 22.72 -12.31 -18.89
C TYR A 106 23.12 -12.92 -17.54
N ILE A 107 22.13 -13.29 -16.72
CA ILE A 107 22.33 -13.84 -15.38
C ILE A 107 23.08 -15.18 -15.44
N LYS A 108 22.90 -16.00 -16.48
CA LYS A 108 23.72 -17.21 -16.66
C LYS A 108 25.22 -16.89 -16.82
N LEU A 109 25.57 -15.77 -17.44
CA LEU A 109 26.95 -15.32 -17.60
C LEU A 109 27.47 -14.53 -16.39
N ARG A 110 26.57 -13.89 -15.64
CA ARG A 110 26.86 -13.05 -14.46
C ARG A 110 25.90 -13.40 -13.31
N PRO A 111 26.06 -14.56 -12.66
CA PRO A 111 25.07 -15.10 -11.73
C PRO A 111 24.97 -14.35 -10.39
N THR A 112 25.92 -13.47 -10.12
CA THR A 112 26.03 -12.66 -8.90
C THR A 112 25.73 -11.17 -9.15
N ASP A 113 25.26 -10.81 -10.35
CA ASP A 113 24.83 -9.44 -10.63
C ASP A 113 23.39 -9.26 -10.13
N THR A 114 23.28 -8.75 -8.91
CA THR A 114 22.03 -8.41 -8.20
C THR A 114 21.14 -7.47 -9.00
N LYS A 115 21.70 -6.43 -9.61
CA LYS A 115 20.93 -5.50 -10.44
C LYS A 115 20.25 -6.21 -11.61
N ALA A 116 20.97 -7.06 -12.33
CA ALA A 116 20.36 -7.88 -13.38
C ALA A 116 19.32 -8.85 -12.80
N ILE A 117 19.58 -9.38 -11.60
CA ILE A 117 18.66 -10.26 -10.89
C ILE A 117 17.33 -9.54 -10.61
N ALA A 118 17.38 -8.38 -9.94
CA ALA A 118 16.23 -7.54 -9.66
C ALA A 118 15.46 -7.15 -10.92
N ASN A 119 16.16 -6.76 -12.00
CA ASN A 119 15.52 -6.41 -13.27
C ASN A 119 14.73 -7.57 -13.89
N LEU A 120 15.25 -8.80 -13.80
CA LEU A 120 14.49 -9.98 -14.21
C LEU A 120 13.22 -10.14 -13.36
N GLY A 121 13.34 -9.96 -12.04
CA GLY A 121 12.19 -10.01 -11.12
C GLY A 121 11.10 -8.99 -11.47
N PHE A 122 11.48 -7.74 -11.78
CA PHE A 122 10.55 -6.71 -12.22
C PHE A 122 9.84 -7.08 -13.53
N VAL A 123 10.58 -7.57 -14.52
CA VAL A 123 9.98 -8.04 -15.79
C VAL A 123 8.98 -9.17 -15.53
N LEU A 124 9.34 -10.15 -14.69
CA LEU A 124 8.46 -11.27 -14.36
C LEU A 124 7.20 -10.83 -13.60
N ASN A 125 7.29 -9.85 -12.70
CA ASN A 125 6.12 -9.26 -12.04
C ASN A 125 5.20 -8.55 -13.05
N GLU A 126 5.76 -7.80 -14.01
CA GLU A 126 4.99 -7.12 -15.07
C GLU A 126 4.33 -8.10 -16.05
N GLU A 127 4.89 -9.30 -16.22
CA GLU A 127 4.30 -10.40 -16.99
C GLU A 127 3.30 -11.25 -16.19
N ASP A 128 2.99 -10.88 -14.94
CA ASP A 128 2.17 -11.67 -14.00
C ASP A 128 2.72 -13.10 -13.75
N LYS A 129 4.03 -13.30 -13.95
CA LYS A 129 4.76 -14.53 -13.60
C LYS A 129 5.26 -14.46 -12.15
N ASP A 130 4.35 -14.17 -11.23
CA ASP A 130 4.67 -13.74 -9.88
C ASP A 130 5.47 -14.75 -9.06
N GLN A 131 5.24 -16.05 -9.24
CA GLN A 131 6.04 -17.06 -8.53
C GLN A 131 7.52 -17.01 -8.95
N GLN A 132 7.81 -16.78 -10.23
CA GLN A 132 9.19 -16.66 -10.70
C GLN A 132 9.80 -15.31 -10.28
N ALA A 133 8.99 -14.25 -10.23
CA ALA A 133 9.42 -12.96 -9.72
C ALA A 133 9.84 -13.05 -8.25
N ILE A 134 9.04 -13.76 -7.43
CA ILE A 134 9.34 -14.05 -6.01
C ILE A 134 10.69 -14.75 -5.88
N ASP A 135 10.94 -15.84 -6.60
CA ASP A 135 12.21 -16.57 -6.53
C ASP A 135 13.41 -15.64 -6.79
N GLN A 136 13.22 -14.71 -7.73
CA GLN A 136 14.24 -13.76 -8.13
C GLN A 136 14.46 -12.65 -7.10
N PHE A 137 13.39 -12.11 -6.51
CA PHE A 137 13.48 -11.14 -5.43
C PHE A 137 14.07 -11.76 -4.16
N GLU A 138 13.69 -12.99 -3.80
CA GLU A 138 14.27 -13.72 -2.66
C GLU A 138 15.77 -13.92 -2.85
N LYS A 139 16.20 -14.25 -4.08
CA LYS A 139 17.62 -14.34 -4.42
C LYS A 139 18.32 -12.99 -4.23
N ASP A 140 17.77 -11.90 -4.76
CA ASP A 140 18.36 -10.57 -4.61
C ASP A 140 18.51 -10.14 -3.14
N ILE A 141 17.43 -10.31 -2.37
CA ILE A 141 17.39 -10.03 -0.93
C ILE A 141 18.46 -10.85 -0.18
N SER A 142 18.62 -12.14 -0.51
CA SER A 142 19.61 -13.01 0.13
C SER A 142 21.06 -12.59 -0.15
N MET A 143 21.31 -11.85 -1.23
CA MET A 143 22.62 -11.34 -1.61
C MET A 143 22.95 -9.99 -0.93
N GLY A 144 22.01 -9.41 -0.17
CA GLY A 144 22.25 -8.23 0.65
C GLY A 144 22.07 -6.88 -0.06
N GLU A 145 21.52 -6.85 -1.28
CA GLU A 145 21.31 -5.63 -2.07
C GLU A 145 19.85 -5.14 -2.12
N GLY A 146 19.00 -5.65 -1.24
CA GLY A 146 17.58 -5.30 -1.17
C GLY A 146 17.32 -3.80 -1.01
N THR A 147 16.75 -3.19 -2.05
CA THR A 147 16.25 -1.81 -2.05
C THR A 147 14.75 -1.77 -1.74
N TYR A 148 14.23 -0.59 -1.39
CA TYR A 148 12.79 -0.43 -1.15
C TYR A 148 11.95 -0.75 -2.38
N ASP A 149 12.45 -0.50 -3.60
CA ASP A 149 11.76 -0.84 -4.85
C ASP A 149 11.55 -2.36 -4.93
N ILE A 150 12.60 -3.16 -4.64
CA ILE A 150 12.52 -4.62 -4.65
C ILE A 150 11.51 -5.11 -3.62
N PHE A 151 11.48 -4.51 -2.42
CA PHE A 151 10.52 -4.89 -1.39
C PHE A 151 9.07 -4.60 -1.81
N ALA A 152 8.84 -3.48 -2.51
CA ALA A 152 7.52 -3.11 -3.03
C ALA A 152 7.01 -4.11 -4.08
N TYR A 153 7.84 -4.47 -5.06
CA TYR A 153 7.48 -5.43 -6.11
C TYR A 153 7.39 -6.86 -5.57
N TYR A 154 8.23 -7.22 -4.60
CA TYR A 154 8.13 -8.51 -3.92
C TYR A 154 6.82 -8.63 -3.16
N ALA A 155 6.42 -7.61 -2.40
CA ALA A 155 5.11 -7.57 -1.75
C ALA A 155 3.94 -7.67 -2.75
N ASP A 156 4.05 -7.02 -3.90
CA ASP A 156 3.04 -7.09 -4.96
C ASP A 156 2.90 -8.51 -5.53
N SER A 157 4.01 -9.17 -5.89
CA SER A 157 3.98 -10.56 -6.38
C SER A 157 3.50 -11.53 -5.30
N LEU A 158 3.91 -11.35 -4.03
CA LEU A 158 3.40 -12.14 -2.90
C LEU A 158 1.88 -12.01 -2.78
N ALA A 159 1.34 -10.81 -2.93
CA ALA A 159 -0.11 -10.59 -2.90
C ALA A 159 -0.83 -11.31 -4.04
N LYS A 160 -0.29 -11.23 -5.27
CA LYS A 160 -0.89 -11.86 -6.47
C LYS A 160 -0.91 -13.39 -6.38
N VAL A 161 0.07 -14.02 -5.73
CA VAL A 161 0.07 -15.48 -5.48
C VAL A 161 -0.69 -15.90 -4.22
N GLY A 162 -1.33 -14.96 -3.52
CA GLY A 162 -2.12 -15.25 -2.31
C GLY A 162 -1.32 -15.39 -1.01
N ARG A 163 -0.02 -15.10 -1.02
CA ARG A 163 0.83 -14.99 0.19
C ARG A 163 0.60 -13.64 0.89
N THR A 164 -0.66 -13.35 1.23
CA THR A 164 -1.12 -12.03 1.66
C THR A 164 -0.46 -11.53 2.95
N ASP A 165 -0.25 -12.40 3.94
CA ASP A 165 0.36 -11.97 5.21
C ASP A 165 1.82 -11.53 5.04
N GLU A 166 2.56 -12.21 4.16
CA GLU A 166 3.94 -11.83 3.81
C GLU A 166 3.97 -10.56 2.97
N ALA A 167 3.02 -10.39 2.05
CA ALA A 167 2.87 -9.15 1.28
C ALA A 167 2.64 -7.93 2.18
N ILE A 168 1.85 -8.10 3.25
CA ILE A 168 1.62 -7.04 4.26
C ILE A 168 2.94 -6.69 4.97
N ASP A 169 3.68 -7.68 5.46
CA ASP A 169 4.96 -7.46 6.14
C ASP A 169 5.98 -6.73 5.24
N TRP A 170 6.16 -7.19 4.01
CA TRP A 170 7.08 -6.54 3.05
C TRP A 170 6.63 -5.15 2.64
N SER A 171 5.32 -4.88 2.58
CA SER A 171 4.81 -3.53 2.35
C SER A 171 5.15 -2.60 3.52
N TYR A 172 5.03 -3.06 4.77
CA TYR A 172 5.43 -2.28 5.94
C TYR A 172 6.95 -2.04 5.99
N LYS A 173 7.77 -3.05 5.66
CA LYS A 173 9.23 -2.88 5.51
C LYS A 173 9.57 -1.84 4.46
N THR A 174 8.85 -1.82 3.35
CA THR A 174 9.00 -0.81 2.30
C THR A 174 8.68 0.60 2.82
N LEU A 175 7.52 0.78 3.47
CA LEU A 175 7.09 2.07 4.00
C LEU A 175 7.95 2.56 5.17
N LYS A 176 8.59 1.65 5.92
CA LYS A 176 9.57 2.01 6.95
C LYS A 176 10.81 2.69 6.35
N ILE A 177 11.19 2.33 5.13
CA ILE A 177 12.33 2.94 4.42
C ILE A 177 11.89 4.21 3.69
N VAL A 178 10.75 4.16 2.99
CA VAL A 178 10.21 5.30 2.26
C VAL A 178 8.73 5.50 2.62
N PRO A 179 8.45 6.31 3.67
CA PRO A 179 7.07 6.55 4.13
C PRO A 179 6.19 7.29 3.12
N SER A 180 6.76 7.92 2.10
CA SER A 180 6.02 8.71 1.11
C SER A 180 5.46 7.91 -0.07
N LEU A 181 5.67 6.59 -0.13
CA LEU A 181 5.18 5.75 -1.25
C LEU A 181 3.67 5.53 -1.17
N VAL A 182 2.95 6.35 -1.93
CA VAL A 182 1.49 6.39 -1.98
C VAL A 182 0.90 5.10 -2.56
N ASP A 183 1.50 4.60 -3.63
CA ASP A 183 1.14 3.38 -4.33
C ASP A 183 1.29 2.13 -3.44
N VAL A 184 2.40 2.01 -2.71
CA VAL A 184 2.60 0.91 -1.74
C VAL A 184 1.57 1.01 -0.61
N ARG A 185 1.34 2.21 -0.06
CA ARG A 185 0.35 2.45 0.99
C ARG A 185 -1.07 2.08 0.55
N GLY A 186 -1.47 2.45 -0.67
CA GLY A 186 -2.76 2.10 -1.25
C GLY A 186 -2.94 0.59 -1.46
N LYS A 187 -1.90 -0.10 -1.96
CA LYS A 187 -1.92 -1.57 -2.10
C LYS A 187 -2.02 -2.25 -0.73
N LEU A 188 -1.21 -1.83 0.24
CA LEU A 188 -1.23 -2.35 1.60
C LEU A 188 -2.61 -2.18 2.26
N SER A 189 -3.23 -1.01 2.15
CA SER A 189 -4.58 -0.77 2.67
C SER A 189 -5.60 -1.78 2.10
N LYS A 190 -5.54 -2.06 0.79
CA LYS A 190 -6.40 -3.09 0.16
C LYS A 190 -6.16 -4.48 0.74
N LEU A 191 -4.89 -4.88 0.94
CA LEU A 191 -4.55 -6.16 1.55
C LEU A 191 -5.09 -6.26 2.98
N LEU A 192 -4.97 -5.19 3.76
CA LEU A 192 -5.50 -5.11 5.12
C LEU A 192 -7.03 -5.25 5.13
N ILE A 193 -7.75 -4.56 4.24
CA ILE A 193 -9.20 -4.69 4.09
C ILE A 193 -9.60 -6.14 3.72
N THR A 194 -8.89 -6.78 2.79
CA THR A 194 -9.12 -8.20 2.43
C THR A 194 -8.94 -9.12 3.64
N LYS A 195 -7.95 -8.82 4.50
CA LYS A 195 -7.70 -9.53 5.77
C LYS A 195 -8.61 -9.09 6.92
N LYS A 196 -9.62 -8.25 6.65
CA LYS A 196 -10.53 -7.69 7.67
C LYS A 196 -9.78 -6.94 8.78
N ARG A 197 -8.72 -6.22 8.41
CA ARG A 197 -7.94 -5.28 9.24
C ARG A 197 -8.25 -3.83 8.81
N ASN A 198 -9.54 -3.49 8.74
CA ASN A 198 -10.05 -2.19 8.32
C ASN A 198 -9.59 -1.03 9.20
N TYR A 199 -9.54 -1.21 10.53
CA TYR A 199 -9.10 -0.13 11.43
C TYR A 199 -7.61 0.18 11.27
N GLU A 200 -6.81 -0.85 11.04
CA GLU A 200 -5.40 -0.69 10.74
C GLU A 200 -5.19 0.02 9.39
N ALA A 201 -5.99 -0.34 8.37
CA ALA A 201 -6.00 0.36 7.10
C ALA A 201 -6.38 1.85 7.28
N LEU A 202 -7.40 2.14 8.11
CA LEU A 202 -7.78 3.53 8.42
C LEU A 202 -6.64 4.30 9.08
N ALA A 203 -5.97 3.72 10.07
CA ALA A 203 -4.83 4.37 10.73
C ALA A 203 -3.70 4.67 9.74
N LEU A 204 -3.32 3.68 8.92
CA LEU A 204 -2.29 3.80 7.88
C LEU A 204 -2.60 4.93 6.88
N LEU A 205 -3.84 5.02 6.41
CA LEU A 205 -4.25 6.03 5.44
C LEU A 205 -4.42 7.41 6.09
N ALA A 206 -4.98 7.48 7.29
CA ALA A 206 -5.23 8.73 8.01
C ALA A 206 -3.93 9.40 8.46
N GLU A 207 -2.94 8.62 8.89
CA GLU A 207 -1.59 9.11 9.22
C GLU A 207 -0.98 9.86 8.05
N PHE A 208 -1.00 9.26 6.86
CA PHE A 208 -0.41 9.90 5.68
C PHE A 208 -1.16 11.15 5.24
N ASP A 209 -2.49 11.13 5.26
CA ASP A 209 -3.29 12.32 4.95
C ASP A 209 -2.99 13.47 5.92
N GLN A 210 -2.80 13.18 7.21
CA GLN A 210 -2.37 14.19 8.19
C GLN A 210 -0.96 14.68 7.91
N TYR A 211 -0.03 13.79 7.55
CA TYR A 211 1.31 14.20 7.13
C TYR A 211 1.26 15.18 5.96
N LEU A 212 0.42 14.92 4.95
CA LEU A 212 0.19 15.85 3.83
C LEU A 212 -0.39 17.19 4.29
N ASP A 213 -1.35 17.18 5.21
CA ASP A 213 -1.94 18.39 5.80
C ASP A 213 -0.89 19.26 6.52
N THR A 214 0.07 18.65 7.23
CA THR A 214 1.19 19.39 7.83
C THR A 214 2.08 20.10 6.81
N LYS A 215 2.06 19.65 5.55
CA LYS A 215 2.76 20.27 4.41
C LYS A 215 1.86 21.22 3.61
N GLY A 216 0.63 21.46 4.05
CA GLY A 216 -0.38 22.25 3.33
C GLY A 216 -0.87 21.58 2.05
N GLN A 217 -0.75 20.25 1.95
CA GLN A 217 -1.19 19.47 0.81
C GLN A 217 -2.57 18.86 1.08
N GLN A 218 -3.33 18.59 0.01
CA GLN A 218 -4.64 17.96 0.14
C GLN A 218 -4.50 16.49 0.55
N PRO A 219 -5.45 15.94 1.32
CA PRO A 219 -5.46 14.51 1.66
C PRO A 219 -5.58 13.68 0.38
N TYR A 220 -4.81 12.58 0.31
CA TYR A 220 -4.78 11.69 -0.84
C TYR A 220 -5.83 10.58 -0.72
N PHE A 221 -6.03 10.03 0.49
CA PHE A 221 -6.82 8.83 0.73
C PHE A 221 -8.20 9.08 1.34
N ILE A 222 -8.71 10.31 1.26
CA ILE A 222 -10.02 10.64 1.83
C ILE A 222 -11.15 9.76 1.28
N GLY A 223 -11.13 9.45 -0.02
CA GLY A 223 -12.11 8.57 -0.65
C GLY A 223 -12.03 7.13 -0.16
N ASP A 224 -10.82 6.57 -0.08
CA ASP A 224 -10.59 5.22 0.43
C ASP A 224 -11.03 5.09 1.90
N ARG A 225 -10.68 6.09 2.72
CA ARG A 225 -11.06 6.12 4.14
C ARG A 225 -12.57 6.20 4.33
N MET A 226 -13.26 7.07 3.58
CA MET A 226 -14.73 7.14 3.62
C MET A 226 -15.38 5.81 3.20
N ALA A 227 -14.81 5.11 2.23
CA ALA A 227 -15.32 3.80 1.81
C ALA A 227 -15.17 2.75 2.92
N ILE A 228 -14.02 2.73 3.62
CA ILE A 228 -13.79 1.84 4.76
C ILE A 228 -14.76 2.18 5.91
N GLU A 229 -14.88 3.46 6.28
CA GLU A 229 -15.80 3.93 7.33
C GLU A 229 -17.26 3.55 7.04
N SER A 230 -17.70 3.74 5.81
CA SER A 230 -19.04 3.34 5.37
C SER A 230 -19.26 1.83 5.48
N ALA A 231 -18.28 1.02 5.06
CA ALA A 231 -18.35 -0.44 5.20
C ALA A 231 -18.41 -0.89 6.66
N LEU A 232 -17.65 -0.23 7.56
CA LEU A 232 -17.68 -0.48 9.00
C LEU A 232 -19.06 -0.17 9.59
N HIS A 233 -19.65 0.98 9.26
CA HIS A 233 -20.99 1.37 9.73
C HIS A 233 -22.09 0.41 9.28
N ASN A 234 -21.99 -0.14 8.07
CA ASN A 234 -22.96 -1.10 7.54
C ASN A 234 -22.82 -2.52 8.14
N GLY A 235 -21.97 -2.70 9.15
CA GLY A 235 -21.85 -3.96 9.90
C GLY A 235 -21.01 -5.04 9.22
N MET A 236 -20.24 -4.70 8.18
CA MET A 236 -19.37 -5.66 7.48
C MET A 236 -18.13 -6.10 8.29
N ALA A 237 -17.87 -5.49 9.46
CA ALA A 237 -16.71 -5.77 10.33
C ALA A 237 -17.05 -6.45 11.67
N LYS A 238 -18.23 -7.06 11.79
CA LYS A 238 -18.80 -7.44 13.10
C LYS A 238 -18.25 -8.71 13.80
N SER A 239 -17.21 -9.43 13.35
CA SER A 239 -16.83 -10.68 14.04
C SER A 239 -15.54 -10.66 14.86
N ASP A 240 -14.46 -10.00 14.40
CA ASP A 240 -13.15 -10.11 15.09
C ASP A 240 -12.43 -8.79 15.35
N GLU A 241 -12.53 -7.78 14.50
CA GLU A 241 -11.96 -6.45 14.77
C GLU A 241 -12.58 -5.77 15.99
N ALA A 242 -13.83 -6.08 16.30
CA ALA A 242 -14.52 -5.55 17.47
C ALA A 242 -13.83 -5.88 18.81
N LYS A 243 -12.87 -6.82 18.81
CA LYS A 243 -12.14 -7.26 20.02
C LYS A 243 -10.91 -6.41 20.31
N GLY A 244 -10.43 -5.62 19.35
CA GLY A 244 -9.26 -4.78 19.54
C GLY A 244 -8.67 -4.24 18.25
N ILE A 245 -7.75 -3.30 18.40
CA ILE A 245 -7.09 -2.60 17.30
C ILE A 245 -5.66 -3.09 17.21
N ARG A 246 -5.29 -3.62 16.06
CA ARG A 246 -3.89 -3.88 15.72
C ARG A 246 -3.30 -2.65 15.04
N MET A 247 -2.10 -2.27 15.45
CA MET A 247 -1.36 -1.13 14.91
C MET A 247 0.08 -1.55 14.68
N GLU A 248 0.59 -1.32 13.48
CA GLU A 248 2.01 -1.47 13.19
C GLU A 248 2.70 -0.11 13.36
N LYS A 249 3.94 -0.13 13.84
CA LYS A 249 4.69 1.08 14.15
C LYS A 249 5.19 1.72 12.86
N LEU A 250 4.82 2.97 12.62
CA LEU A 250 5.23 3.78 11.47
C LEU A 250 6.12 4.92 11.98
N ASP A 251 7.32 5.05 11.42
CA ASP A 251 8.31 6.07 11.82
C ASP A 251 8.51 6.18 13.35
N GLY A 252 8.58 5.02 14.02
CA GLY A 252 8.78 4.98 15.48
C GLY A 252 7.52 5.22 16.32
N THR A 253 6.37 5.44 15.70
CA THR A 253 5.13 5.85 16.37
C THR A 253 3.99 4.88 16.08
N PHE A 254 3.11 4.64 17.07
CA PHE A 254 1.86 3.92 16.85
C PHE A 254 0.73 4.92 16.66
N TYR A 255 -0.13 4.64 15.67
CA TYR A 255 -1.28 5.47 15.37
C TYR A 255 -2.57 4.69 15.58
N ALA A 256 -3.42 5.18 16.46
CA ALA A 256 -4.77 4.66 16.64
C ALA A 256 -5.74 5.42 15.73
N PRO A 257 -6.65 4.72 15.03
CA PRO A 257 -7.73 5.38 14.30
C PRO A 257 -8.76 5.88 15.30
N VAL A 258 -9.03 7.19 15.33
CA VAL A 258 -9.99 7.80 16.26
C VAL A 258 -11.02 8.62 15.50
N SER A 259 -12.29 8.46 15.87
CA SER A 259 -13.39 9.23 15.31
C SER A 259 -14.10 10.01 16.40
N VAL A 260 -14.29 11.31 16.16
CA VAL A 260 -15.03 12.22 17.04
C VAL A 260 -16.09 12.91 16.19
N GLY A 261 -17.35 12.75 16.58
CA GLY A 261 -18.50 13.31 15.85
C GLY A 261 -18.48 12.95 14.36
N GLU A 262 -18.59 13.96 13.50
CA GLU A 262 -18.68 13.87 12.04
C GLU A 262 -17.33 14.13 11.32
N SER A 263 -16.22 14.28 12.04
CA SER A 263 -14.92 14.68 11.43
C SER A 263 -14.27 13.60 10.54
N GLY A 264 -14.86 12.40 10.48
CA GLY A 264 -14.22 11.19 9.97
C GLY A 264 -13.07 10.74 10.88
N THR A 265 -12.47 9.61 10.53
CA THR A 265 -11.35 9.04 11.31
C THR A 265 -10.13 9.96 11.24
N ARG A 266 -9.32 10.00 12.28
CA ARG A 266 -7.98 10.62 12.28
C ARG A 266 -7.00 9.65 12.93
N ALA A 267 -5.75 9.71 12.53
CA ALA A 267 -4.70 8.99 13.23
C ALA A 267 -4.32 9.79 14.47
N PHE A 268 -4.40 9.16 15.63
CA PHE A 268 -3.96 9.73 16.91
C PHE A 268 -2.69 9.02 17.32
N VAL A 269 -1.68 9.78 17.73
CA VAL A 269 -0.47 9.23 18.33
C VAL A 269 -0.85 8.50 19.62
N VAL A 270 -0.37 7.28 19.78
CA VAL A 270 -0.50 6.52 21.04
C VAL A 270 0.69 6.88 21.92
N ASP A 271 0.48 7.71 22.95
CA ASP A 271 1.52 8.20 23.85
C ASP A 271 1.19 7.85 25.31
N THR A 272 1.81 6.77 25.81
CA THR A 272 1.67 6.34 27.21
C THR A 272 2.33 7.30 28.22
N GLY A 273 3.16 8.24 27.75
CA GLY A 273 3.77 9.28 28.58
C GLY A 273 2.88 10.51 28.76
N ALA A 274 1.92 10.73 27.85
CA ALA A 274 0.96 11.82 27.95
C ALA A 274 -0.14 11.49 28.98
N THR A 275 -0.51 12.46 29.81
CA THR A 275 -1.57 12.26 30.82
C THR A 275 -2.96 12.28 30.19
N ASP A 276 -3.19 13.24 29.29
CA ASP A 276 -4.50 13.54 28.74
C ASP A 276 -4.51 13.40 27.22
N VAL A 277 -5.65 13.03 26.65
CA VAL A 277 -5.93 13.18 25.21
C VAL A 277 -5.68 14.63 24.80
N LEU A 278 -4.88 14.86 23.76
CA LEU A 278 -4.71 16.18 23.16
C LEU A 278 -5.42 16.26 21.81
N LEU A 279 -6.02 17.42 21.56
CA LEU A 279 -6.73 17.75 20.35
C LEU A 279 -6.31 19.14 19.87
N ASN A 280 -6.32 19.37 18.56
CA ASN A 280 -6.31 20.74 18.06
C ASN A 280 -7.73 21.31 17.97
N ASP A 281 -7.82 22.63 18.15
CA ASP A 281 -9.08 23.38 18.14
C ASP A 281 -9.84 23.20 16.80
N ASP A 282 -9.11 23.17 15.68
CA ASP A 282 -9.71 23.03 14.34
C ASP A 282 -10.41 21.67 14.17
N PHE A 283 -9.77 20.58 14.62
CA PHE A 283 -10.35 19.24 14.62
C PHE A 283 -11.57 19.17 15.54
N LEU A 284 -11.47 19.72 16.76
CA LEU A 284 -12.59 19.71 17.71
C LEU A 284 -13.80 20.46 17.15
N VAL A 285 -13.60 21.62 16.52
CA VAL A 285 -14.68 22.38 15.87
C VAL A 285 -15.23 21.62 14.66
N ALA A 286 -14.37 21.10 13.78
CA ALA A 286 -14.77 20.37 12.58
C ALA A 286 -15.52 19.06 12.91
N SER A 287 -15.27 18.48 14.08
CA SER A 287 -15.94 17.27 14.55
C SER A 287 -17.44 17.45 14.75
N LYS A 288 -17.91 18.67 15.07
CA LYS A 288 -19.28 18.95 15.51
C LYS A 288 -19.77 18.03 16.66
N ALA A 289 -18.86 17.36 17.35
CA ALA A 289 -19.22 16.50 18.45
C ALA A 289 -19.76 17.36 19.61
N PRO A 290 -20.76 16.86 20.35
CA PRO A 290 -21.13 17.46 21.63
C PRO A 290 -19.94 17.41 22.60
N TYR A 291 -19.57 18.56 23.15
CA TYR A 291 -18.57 18.66 24.22
C TYR A 291 -18.86 19.85 25.14
N LYS A 292 -18.31 19.82 26.34
CA LYS A 292 -18.38 20.91 27.32
C LYS A 292 -16.99 21.45 27.62
N ILE A 293 -16.84 22.76 27.66
CA ILE A 293 -15.63 23.39 28.18
C ILE A 293 -15.72 23.37 29.71
N VAL A 294 -14.82 22.62 30.35
CA VAL A 294 -14.74 22.52 31.82
C VAL A 294 -13.90 23.66 32.37
N ARG A 295 -12.75 23.93 31.73
CA ARG A 295 -11.87 25.06 32.05
C ARG A 295 -11.40 25.72 30.77
N ALA A 296 -11.64 27.03 30.64
CA ALA A 296 -11.34 27.78 29.43
C ALA A 296 -9.84 28.09 29.26
N HIS A 297 -9.09 28.15 30.37
CA HIS A 297 -7.66 28.42 30.40
C HIS A 297 -6.99 27.46 31.37
N VAL A 298 -6.13 26.60 30.82
CA VAL A 298 -5.30 25.64 31.54
C VAL A 298 -3.93 25.66 30.89
N LEU A 299 -2.89 25.80 31.71
CA LEU A 299 -1.52 25.65 31.23
C LEU A 299 -1.24 24.16 31.03
N ALA A 300 -1.22 23.71 29.78
CA ALA A 300 -0.93 22.32 29.42
C ALA A 300 0.54 22.19 29.00
N ARG A 301 1.21 21.13 29.47
CA ARG A 301 2.57 20.81 29.07
C ARG A 301 2.54 19.77 27.96
N LEU A 302 3.10 20.10 26.80
CA LEU A 302 3.22 19.22 25.65
C LEU A 302 4.37 18.23 25.81
N ALA A 303 4.40 17.18 24.99
CA ALA A 303 5.43 16.15 25.01
C ALA A 303 6.85 16.70 24.79
N ASP A 304 7.00 17.78 24.03
CA ASP A 304 8.27 18.49 23.81
C ASP A 304 8.67 19.44 24.96
N GLY A 305 7.90 19.44 26.05
CA GLY A 305 8.13 20.24 27.25
C GLY A 305 7.61 21.67 27.18
N ARG A 306 7.08 22.14 26.04
CA ARG A 306 6.45 23.46 25.92
C ARG A 306 5.19 23.54 26.76
N GLU A 307 4.92 24.72 27.30
CA GLU A 307 3.66 25.04 27.95
C GLU A 307 2.78 25.86 27.01
N VAL A 308 1.53 25.48 26.87
CA VAL A 308 0.55 26.12 25.99
C VAL A 308 -0.73 26.43 26.76
N ASP A 309 -1.37 27.54 26.42
CA ASP A 309 -2.74 27.81 26.88
C ASP A 309 -3.68 26.85 26.16
N ALA A 310 -4.42 26.06 26.93
CA ALA A 310 -5.32 25.03 26.46
C ALA A 310 -6.68 25.13 27.15
N LYS A 311 -7.69 24.52 26.53
CA LYS A 311 -9.01 24.35 27.11
C LYS A 311 -9.13 22.91 27.59
N GLU A 312 -9.57 22.72 28.83
CA GLU A 312 -10.05 21.41 29.25
C GLU A 312 -11.48 21.23 28.74
N VAL A 313 -11.69 20.19 27.94
CA VAL A 313 -12.99 19.83 27.39
C VAL A 313 -13.39 18.42 27.81
N MET A 314 -14.69 18.21 27.94
CA MET A 314 -15.31 16.91 28.13
C MET A 314 -16.07 16.57 26.85
N ILE A 315 -15.59 15.58 26.11
CA ILE A 315 -16.21 15.11 24.87
C ILE A 315 -17.22 14.03 25.23
N ASP A 316 -18.45 14.17 24.77
CA ASP A 316 -19.53 13.27 25.18
C ASP A 316 -19.24 11.84 24.70
N HIS A 317 -18.77 11.67 23.45
CA HIS A 317 -18.50 10.37 22.85
C HIS A 317 -17.33 10.41 21.84
N MET A 318 -16.47 9.40 21.90
CA MET A 318 -15.32 9.19 21.00
C MET A 318 -15.20 7.70 20.68
N LEU A 319 -14.82 7.38 19.44
CA LEU A 319 -14.44 6.03 19.04
C LEU A 319 -12.92 5.94 18.90
N VAL A 320 -12.31 4.96 19.55
CA VAL A 320 -10.94 4.52 19.25
C VAL A 320 -11.08 3.17 18.55
N GLY A 321 -10.90 3.16 17.23
CA GLY A 321 -11.28 2.04 16.38
C GLY A 321 -12.74 1.65 16.59
N PRO A 322 -13.03 0.38 16.98
CA PRO A 322 -14.39 -0.07 17.28
C PRO A 322 -14.82 0.21 18.73
N ILE A 323 -13.97 0.83 19.54
CA ILE A 323 -14.15 0.89 21.00
C ILE A 323 -14.68 2.27 21.38
N GLU A 324 -15.86 2.26 21.98
CA GLU A 324 -16.56 3.47 22.46
C GLU A 324 -15.98 3.93 23.79
N LEU A 325 -15.70 5.24 23.85
CA LEU A 325 -15.31 5.96 25.06
C LEU A 325 -16.29 7.11 25.29
N ASP A 326 -16.96 7.10 26.44
CA ASP A 326 -17.88 8.15 26.86
C ASP A 326 -17.21 9.13 27.83
N ASN A 327 -17.64 10.39 27.81
CA ASN A 327 -17.18 11.44 28.73
C ASN A 327 -15.65 11.52 28.79
N VAL A 328 -15.04 11.68 27.61
CA VAL A 328 -13.59 11.71 27.46
C VAL A 328 -13.07 13.10 27.79
N LYS A 329 -12.29 13.20 28.87
CA LYS A 329 -11.52 14.41 29.18
C LYS A 329 -10.41 14.59 28.14
N ALA A 330 -10.32 15.76 27.54
CA ALA A 330 -9.24 16.12 26.61
C ALA A 330 -8.78 17.56 26.84
N MET A 331 -7.55 17.85 26.42
CA MET A 331 -7.02 19.21 26.33
C MET A 331 -7.03 19.63 24.86
N SER A 332 -7.67 20.76 24.56
CA SER A 332 -7.72 21.35 23.22
C SER A 332 -6.80 22.57 23.15
N CYS A 333 -5.92 22.65 22.16
CA CYS A 333 -5.11 23.83 21.92
C CYS A 333 -4.86 24.09 20.43
N GLY A 334 -4.51 25.33 20.04
CA GLY A 334 -4.47 25.71 18.62
C GLY A 334 -3.51 24.92 17.72
N LYS A 335 -2.38 24.41 18.24
CA LYS A 335 -1.39 23.63 17.47
C LYS A 335 -1.03 22.31 18.15
N CYS A 336 -1.96 21.74 18.91
CA CYS A 336 -1.77 20.46 19.56
C CYS A 336 -1.75 19.34 18.51
N GLU A 337 -0.88 18.36 18.72
CA GLU A 337 -0.96 17.10 18.00
C GLU A 337 -2.18 16.31 18.48
N LEU A 338 -2.77 15.49 17.59
CA LEU A 338 -3.83 14.57 17.98
C LEU A 338 -3.19 13.35 18.64
N LEU A 339 -3.41 13.17 19.94
CA LEU A 339 -2.82 12.05 20.67
C LEU A 339 -3.78 11.48 21.71
N LEU A 340 -3.64 10.18 21.95
CA LEU A 340 -4.26 9.47 23.06
C LEU A 340 -3.28 9.38 24.22
N GLY A 341 -3.63 10.03 25.33
CA GLY A 341 -2.91 9.93 26.59
C GLY A 341 -3.46 8.82 27.50
N GLU A 342 -2.80 8.64 28.65
CA GLU A 342 -3.08 7.59 29.63
C GLU A 342 -4.53 7.61 30.14
N ASN A 343 -5.17 8.76 30.24
CA ASN A 343 -6.56 8.85 30.66
C ASN A 343 -7.54 8.12 29.71
N ALA A 344 -7.21 8.03 28.42
CA ALA A 344 -7.93 7.21 27.45
C ALA A 344 -7.30 5.81 27.34
N LEU A 345 -5.97 5.71 27.26
CA LEU A 345 -5.27 4.44 27.06
C LEU A 345 -5.45 3.44 28.22
N SER A 346 -5.64 3.92 29.46
CA SER A 346 -5.95 3.06 30.62
C SER A 346 -7.23 2.24 30.47
N LYS A 347 -8.13 2.62 29.54
CA LYS A 347 -9.32 1.84 29.17
C LYS A 347 -9.01 0.63 28.29
N PHE A 348 -7.75 0.44 27.92
CA PHE A 348 -7.30 -0.64 27.06
C PHE A 348 -6.21 -1.47 27.75
N ASN A 349 -6.14 -2.75 27.41
CA ASN A 349 -4.94 -3.55 27.60
C ASN A 349 -4.10 -3.41 26.33
N MET A 350 -2.87 -2.90 26.48
CA MET A 350 -1.90 -2.79 25.39
C MET A 350 -0.94 -3.97 25.44
N ASN A 351 -0.85 -4.71 24.33
CA ASN A 351 0.15 -5.76 24.14
C ASN A 351 1.06 -5.38 22.98
N MET A 352 2.38 -5.44 23.21
CA MET A 352 3.39 -5.17 22.20
C MET A 352 4.10 -6.47 21.81
N THR A 353 4.19 -6.72 20.52
CA THR A 353 4.86 -7.88 19.94
C THR A 353 5.75 -7.45 18.78
N GLN A 354 6.71 -8.30 18.41
CA GLN A 354 7.41 -8.16 17.14
C GLN A 354 6.98 -9.27 16.19
N VAL A 355 6.53 -8.88 14.99
CA VAL A 355 6.20 -9.80 13.92
C VAL A 355 7.17 -9.51 12.78
N GLN A 356 8.04 -10.48 12.48
CA GLN A 356 9.00 -10.40 11.35
C GLN A 356 9.88 -9.13 11.31
N GLY A 357 10.18 -8.55 12.48
CA GLY A 357 11.02 -7.34 12.63
C GLY A 357 10.25 -6.02 12.62
N VAL A 358 8.91 -6.07 12.57
CA VAL A 358 8.03 -4.92 12.75
C VAL A 358 7.42 -4.93 14.15
N ASP A 359 7.51 -3.79 14.84
CA ASP A 359 6.87 -3.58 16.14
C ASP A 359 5.36 -3.43 15.94
N VAL A 360 4.59 -4.23 16.67
CA VAL A 360 3.13 -4.25 16.60
C VAL A 360 2.55 -4.03 17.99
N ALA A 361 1.61 -3.11 18.10
CA ALA A 361 0.78 -2.93 19.28
C ALA A 361 -0.64 -3.44 19.02
N THR A 362 -1.26 -4.04 20.03
CA THR A 362 -2.69 -4.37 20.02
C THR A 362 -3.35 -3.74 21.24
N LEU A 363 -4.39 -2.94 21.01
CA LEU A 363 -5.24 -2.37 22.06
C LEU A 363 -6.54 -3.17 22.14
N THR A 364 -6.84 -3.76 23.29
CA THR A 364 -8.10 -4.47 23.55
C THR A 364 -8.85 -3.79 24.70
N PRO A 365 -10.20 -3.77 24.74
CA PRO A 365 -10.92 -3.15 25.84
C PRO A 365 -10.54 -3.77 27.19
N ASN A 366 -10.26 -2.93 28.19
CA ASN A 366 -10.05 -3.39 29.56
C ASN A 366 -11.40 -3.59 30.25
N THR A 367 -11.88 -4.84 30.26
CA THR A 367 -13.16 -5.21 30.86
C THR A 367 -13.17 -5.16 32.39
N SER A 368 -12.01 -4.97 33.03
CA SER A 368 -11.88 -4.90 34.50
C SER A 368 -12.27 -3.54 35.08
N LEU A 369 -12.53 -2.54 34.24
CA LEU A 369 -12.82 -1.15 34.63
C LEU A 369 -14.30 -0.75 34.47
N ARG A 370 -15.21 -1.73 34.32
CA ARG A 370 -16.65 -1.49 34.21
C ARG A 370 -17.35 -1.38 35.56
#